data_AF-A0AA86NNQ2-F1
#
_entry.id   AF-A0AA86NNQ2-F1
#
_cell.length_a   1.000
_cell.length_b   1.000
_cell.length_c   1.000
_cell.angle_alpha   90.00
_cell.angle_beta   90.00
_cell.angle_gamma   90.00
#
_symmetry.space_group_name_H-M   'P 1'
#
loop_
_entity.id
_entity.type
_entity.pdbx_description
1 polymer ?
#
loop_
_entity_poly.entity_id
_entity_poly.type
_entity_poly.pdbx_seq_one_letter_code
_entity_poly.pdbx_strand_id
1 'polypeptide(L)'
;MCEGRLRAVFDLRIILSQRAATATLSSVHLVEYLPEEQVVMKLDNSQYLLECPITFDETQVIILLVKSPDLPLLGYLDKNAVEDVINNPLNAFKYKEFIQKIADHLDVFVSLESYQQAEKAKCSMKQSPITRQPICGVISFGQTEEHSNISDDTIQKLLSNGKHLGNTNLWFAVIYFIIKGDPKFDPSLIPKGPELIIQPNQVLKKPHSKLERLTNLVPFFEHQLKWRLENRTTFASLTGLSQFVCTRIPLANAIWHIVHSCFLRPESNVDPMRIHIYHISRFLDLLDIVGYRVDIKALQHVSQLHAMMSLLQCTKKPKPGPTCSSHQALNLYIKALRQKVVVFDYSRMNRNYLKIEHPVPVVMLDGPASAAQIKEVMRILPNAVRHLPVSVISGLFQMVHPNKSASDVHLDFDWEASELDDIITSWEQSKQPLDLQLAQSTINVPICLATCRPYAEIDQKSWRDAASAAYEDLPYVNGTKYFGMFVNKFNFYPSEQELLSFIWNRQSGKSLPVQTLPTTIFEEVQTELKNHEQIIKEIDPKEFVKRWKESCSVLNRIQMEKK
;
A
#
# COMPACT_ATOMS: atom_id res chain seq x y z
N MET A 1 -4.42 -25.29 -36.17
CA MET A 1 -3.86 -23.92 -36.17
C MET A 1 -4.57 -23.14 -37.26
N CYS A 2 -5.52 -22.27 -36.92
CA CYS A 2 -6.24 -21.47 -37.90
C CYS A 2 -5.45 -20.19 -38.18
N GLU A 3 -4.84 -20.13 -39.36
CA GLU A 3 -4.10 -18.99 -39.87
C GLU A 3 -5.04 -17.80 -40.12
N GLY A 4 -4.97 -16.80 -39.24
CA GLY A 4 -4.72 -15.41 -39.63
C GLY A 4 -5.80 -14.61 -40.38
N ARG A 5 -6.93 -15.17 -40.83
CA ARG A 5 -7.90 -14.39 -41.64
C ARG A 5 -8.82 -13.45 -40.87
N LEU A 6 -9.01 -13.64 -39.56
CA LEU A 6 -9.83 -12.72 -38.74
C LEU A 6 -9.05 -11.50 -38.24
N ARG A 7 -7.72 -11.49 -38.33
CA ARG A 7 -6.87 -10.41 -37.80
C ARG A 7 -6.90 -9.13 -38.65
N ALA A 8 -7.36 -9.23 -39.90
CA ALA A 8 -7.50 -8.11 -40.84
C ALA A 8 -8.92 -7.53 -40.92
N VAL A 9 -9.90 -8.17 -40.27
CA VAL A 9 -11.32 -7.75 -40.33
C VAL A 9 -11.70 -6.86 -39.15
N PHE A 10 -10.95 -6.91 -38.06
CA PHE A 10 -11.23 -6.15 -36.85
C PHE A 10 -10.10 -5.16 -36.56
N ASP A 11 -10.41 -3.87 -36.57
CA ASP A 11 -9.53 -2.88 -35.95
C ASP A 11 -9.40 -3.24 -34.47
N LEU A 12 -8.18 -3.57 -34.03
CA LEU A 12 -7.87 -3.90 -32.63
C LEU A 12 -8.23 -2.75 -31.68
N ARG A 13 -8.37 -1.52 -32.18
CA ARG A 13 -8.87 -0.37 -31.42
C ARG A 13 -10.39 -0.41 -31.20
N ILE A 14 -11.14 -1.18 -31.99
CA ILE A 14 -12.60 -1.28 -31.94
C ILE A 14 -13.07 -2.46 -31.05
N ILE A 15 -12.25 -3.48 -30.81
CA ILE A 15 -12.58 -4.58 -29.90
C ILE A 15 -11.87 -4.42 -28.55
N LEU A 16 -12.36 -3.48 -27.75
CA LEU A 16 -12.05 -3.44 -26.32
C LEU A 16 -13.16 -4.16 -25.55
N SER A 17 -12.80 -5.23 -24.83
CA SER A 17 -13.66 -6.11 -24.00
C SER A 17 -14.84 -6.76 -24.77
N GLN A 18 -14.88 -8.10 -24.84
CA GLN A 18 -16.01 -8.81 -25.47
C GLN A 18 -17.35 -8.45 -24.84
N ARG A 19 -17.39 -8.22 -23.51
CA ARG A 19 -18.58 -7.76 -22.79
C ARG A 19 -18.98 -6.33 -23.17
N ALA A 20 -18.02 -5.45 -23.42
CA ALA A 20 -18.30 -4.09 -23.89
C ALA A 20 -18.74 -4.07 -25.36
N ALA A 21 -18.24 -4.99 -26.17
CA ALA A 21 -18.67 -5.16 -27.55
C ALA A 21 -20.14 -5.61 -27.64
N THR A 22 -20.56 -6.56 -26.79
CA THR A 22 -21.89 -7.17 -26.81
C THR A 22 -22.93 -6.51 -25.90
N ALA A 23 -22.55 -5.48 -25.14
CA ALA A 23 -23.48 -4.78 -24.26
C ALA A 23 -24.62 -4.12 -25.03
N THR A 24 -25.83 -4.21 -24.47
CA THR A 24 -27.02 -3.55 -24.99
C THR A 24 -26.88 -2.03 -24.92
N LEU A 25 -27.24 -1.37 -26.02
CA LEU A 25 -27.43 0.07 -26.05
C LEU A 25 -28.62 0.42 -25.16
N SER A 26 -28.51 1.47 -24.36
CA SER A 26 -29.66 2.06 -23.68
C SER A 26 -30.71 2.40 -24.74
N SER A 27 -31.97 2.00 -24.52
CA SER A 27 -33.08 2.51 -25.33
C SER A 27 -33.03 4.03 -25.17
N VAL A 28 -32.68 4.72 -26.25
CA VAL A 28 -32.51 6.17 -26.26
C VAL A 28 -33.84 6.80 -25.89
N HIS A 29 -34.07 7.06 -24.60
CA HIS A 29 -34.92 8.14 -24.19
C HIS A 29 -34.12 9.40 -24.53
N LEU A 30 -34.35 9.94 -25.72
CA LEU A 30 -34.22 11.38 -25.89
C LEU A 30 -35.09 11.94 -24.77
N VAL A 31 -34.45 12.54 -23.78
CA VAL A 31 -35.14 13.14 -22.64
C VAL A 31 -35.88 14.35 -23.19
N GLU A 32 -37.01 14.10 -23.86
CA GLU A 32 -37.89 15.14 -24.40
C GLU A 32 -38.66 15.82 -23.26
N TYR A 33 -38.67 15.21 -22.07
CA TYR A 33 -39.36 15.74 -20.90
C TYR A 33 -38.72 15.27 -19.58
N LEU A 34 -38.23 16.22 -18.78
CA LEU A 34 -37.93 16.03 -17.37
C LEU A 34 -39.22 16.37 -16.60
N PRO A 35 -39.89 15.39 -15.94
CA PRO A 35 -41.13 15.67 -15.23
C PRO A 35 -40.93 16.71 -14.13
N GLU A 36 -41.84 17.69 -14.06
CA GLU A 36 -41.89 18.73 -13.02
C GLU A 36 -42.36 18.22 -11.65
N GLU A 37 -42.67 16.92 -11.50
CA GLU A 37 -43.29 16.38 -10.29
C GLU A 37 -42.55 16.86 -9.04
N GLN A 38 -43.29 17.63 -8.25
CA GLN A 38 -42.83 18.41 -7.12
C GLN A 38 -42.18 17.50 -6.09
N VAL A 39 -40.89 17.28 -6.22
CA VAL A 39 -40.02 17.00 -5.10
C VAL A 39 -39.13 18.21 -4.98
N VAL A 40 -39.71 19.30 -4.46
CA VAL A 40 -38.93 20.23 -3.63
C VAL A 40 -38.09 19.32 -2.76
N MET A 41 -36.77 19.35 -2.94
CA MET A 41 -35.89 18.68 -1.99
C MET A 41 -36.41 19.13 -0.63
N LYS A 42 -36.88 18.21 0.22
CA LYS A 42 -37.14 18.51 1.64
C LYS A 42 -35.79 18.70 2.35
N LEU A 43 -34.93 19.53 1.78
CA LEU A 43 -33.87 20.21 2.44
C LEU A 43 -34.60 21.26 3.28
N ASP A 44 -34.97 20.90 4.50
CA ASP A 44 -35.75 21.72 5.45
C ASP A 44 -35.07 23.07 5.81
N ASN A 45 -33.99 23.47 5.13
CA ASN A 45 -33.23 24.67 5.40
C ASN A 45 -33.03 25.50 4.12
N SER A 46 -33.29 26.82 4.24
CA SER A 46 -32.92 27.87 3.27
C SER A 46 -31.39 27.97 2.98
N GLN A 47 -30.57 27.11 3.60
CA GLN A 47 -29.11 27.07 3.47
C GLN A 47 -28.61 26.43 2.17
N TYR A 48 -29.48 25.86 1.34
CA TYR A 48 -29.11 25.17 0.10
C TYR A 48 -29.72 25.80 -1.16
N LEU A 49 -29.97 27.11 -1.11
CA LEU A 49 -30.27 27.88 -2.31
C LEU A 49 -28.98 28.11 -3.08
N LEU A 50 -28.96 27.70 -4.35
CA LEU A 50 -27.88 28.02 -5.26
C LEU A 50 -28.41 28.97 -6.33
N GLU A 51 -27.63 30.02 -6.58
CA GLU A 51 -27.89 30.96 -7.66
C GLU A 51 -27.59 30.27 -9.01
N CYS A 52 -28.60 30.20 -9.88
CA CYS A 52 -28.42 29.70 -11.24
C CYS A 52 -27.48 30.65 -11.99
N PRO A 53 -26.36 30.19 -12.57
CA PRO A 53 -25.38 31.09 -13.18
C PRO A 53 -25.84 31.71 -14.50
N ILE A 54 -27.03 31.34 -15.00
CA ILE A 54 -27.62 31.89 -16.23
C ILE A 54 -28.69 32.92 -15.91
N THR A 55 -29.62 32.59 -15.01
CA THR A 55 -30.76 33.46 -14.69
C THR A 55 -30.54 34.32 -13.46
N PHE A 56 -29.54 33.99 -12.64
CA PHE A 56 -29.25 34.62 -11.35
C PHE A 56 -30.38 34.45 -10.31
N ASP A 57 -31.31 33.53 -10.59
CA ASP A 57 -32.36 33.16 -9.63
C ASP A 57 -31.84 32.10 -8.65
N GLU A 58 -32.18 32.27 -7.39
CA GLU A 58 -31.95 31.27 -6.36
C GLU A 58 -32.90 30.09 -6.54
N THR A 59 -32.33 28.88 -6.60
CA THR A 59 -33.11 27.65 -6.75
C THR A 59 -32.52 26.50 -5.93
N GLN A 60 -33.39 25.55 -5.57
CA GLN A 60 -33.01 24.27 -4.98
C GLN A 60 -33.08 23.12 -6.00
N VAL A 61 -33.57 23.39 -7.20
CA VAL A 61 -33.76 22.35 -8.23
C VAL A 61 -32.76 22.61 -9.34
N ILE A 62 -31.60 22.00 -9.19
CA ILE A 62 -30.48 22.15 -10.13
C ILE A 62 -30.20 20.84 -10.86
N ILE A 63 -29.49 20.95 -11.98
CA ILE A 63 -28.91 19.84 -12.72
C ILE A 63 -27.47 20.18 -13.05
N LEU A 64 -26.59 19.18 -13.16
CA LEU A 64 -25.21 19.35 -13.60
C LEU A 64 -25.10 18.99 -15.07
N LEU A 65 -24.64 19.94 -15.89
CA LEU A 65 -24.39 19.71 -17.31
C LEU A 65 -23.12 18.85 -17.50
N VAL A 66 -23.16 17.93 -18.46
CA VAL A 66 -22.03 17.04 -18.77
C VAL A 66 -21.61 17.24 -20.22
N LYS A 67 -20.35 17.62 -20.43
CA LYS A 67 -19.79 17.82 -21.77
C LYS A 67 -19.70 16.50 -22.52
N SER A 68 -19.96 16.55 -23.81
CA SER A 68 -19.73 15.44 -24.72
C SER A 68 -18.24 15.16 -24.86
N PRO A 69 -17.79 13.92 -24.68
CA PRO A 69 -16.43 13.56 -25.00
C PRO A 69 -16.27 13.32 -26.52
N ASP A 70 -15.09 13.62 -27.07
CA ASP A 70 -14.78 13.31 -28.49
C ASP A 70 -14.79 11.80 -28.75
N LEU A 71 -14.38 11.01 -27.73
CA LEU A 71 -14.38 9.56 -27.72
C LEU A 71 -14.91 9.09 -26.37
N PRO A 72 -15.68 7.97 -26.31
CA PRO A 72 -16.18 7.44 -25.05
C PRO A 72 -15.05 7.26 -24.04
N LEU A 73 -15.25 7.68 -22.78
CA LEU A 73 -14.12 7.78 -21.85
C LEU A 73 -13.43 6.43 -21.59
N LEU A 74 -14.18 5.31 -21.61
CA LEU A 74 -13.59 3.97 -21.47
C LEU A 74 -12.65 3.60 -22.63
N GLY A 75 -12.78 4.25 -23.79
CA GLY A 75 -11.88 4.08 -24.94
C GLY A 75 -10.46 4.59 -24.70
N TYR A 76 -10.22 5.37 -23.63
CA TYR A 76 -8.88 5.81 -23.23
C TYR A 76 -8.14 4.80 -22.34
N LEU A 77 -8.80 3.73 -21.92
CA LEU A 77 -8.22 2.68 -21.09
C LEU A 77 -7.80 1.48 -21.94
N ASP A 78 -6.75 0.78 -21.51
CA ASP A 78 -6.42 -0.52 -22.10
C ASP A 78 -7.48 -1.58 -21.74
N LYS A 79 -7.48 -2.70 -22.46
CA LYS A 79 -8.49 -3.76 -22.28
C LYS A 79 -8.61 -4.25 -20.84
N ASN A 80 -7.48 -4.45 -20.14
CA ASN A 80 -7.50 -4.97 -18.77
C ASN A 80 -8.05 -3.93 -17.80
N ALA A 81 -7.72 -2.65 -18.02
CA ALA A 81 -8.26 -1.55 -17.25
C ALA A 81 -9.77 -1.37 -17.47
N VAL A 82 -10.25 -1.49 -18.73
CA VAL A 82 -11.68 -1.48 -19.03
C VAL A 82 -12.41 -2.61 -18.29
N GLU A 83 -11.89 -3.84 -18.32
CA GLU A 83 -12.50 -4.97 -17.61
C GLU A 83 -12.48 -4.77 -16.08
N ASP A 84 -11.39 -4.26 -15.51
CA ASP A 84 -11.28 -3.97 -14.07
C ASP A 84 -12.34 -2.97 -13.60
N VAL A 85 -12.55 -1.89 -14.37
CA VAL A 85 -13.49 -0.82 -14.00
C VAL A 85 -14.94 -1.19 -14.34
N ILE A 86 -15.20 -1.96 -15.39
CA ILE A 86 -16.56 -2.46 -15.67
C ILE A 86 -17.01 -3.47 -14.60
N ASN A 87 -16.10 -4.33 -14.15
CA ASN A 87 -16.40 -5.30 -13.08
C ASN A 87 -16.69 -4.61 -11.75
N ASN A 88 -16.02 -3.49 -11.48
CA ASN A 88 -16.32 -2.63 -10.35
C ASN A 88 -15.95 -1.16 -10.66
N PRO A 89 -16.94 -0.27 -10.88
CA PRO A 89 -16.68 1.13 -11.20
C PRO A 89 -15.77 1.88 -10.22
N LEU A 90 -15.75 1.51 -8.94
CA LEU A 90 -14.87 2.14 -7.95
C LEU A 90 -13.38 1.88 -8.22
N ASN A 91 -13.04 0.89 -9.04
CA ASN A 91 -11.67 0.69 -9.53
C ASN A 91 -11.18 1.84 -10.42
N ALA A 92 -12.05 2.71 -10.93
CA ALA A 92 -11.68 3.89 -11.70
C ALA A 92 -10.60 4.73 -10.98
N PHE A 93 -10.62 4.79 -9.64
CA PHE A 93 -9.65 5.53 -8.83
C PHE A 93 -8.20 4.99 -8.89
N LYS A 94 -7.98 3.77 -9.38
CA LYS A 94 -6.63 3.28 -9.70
C LYS A 94 -6.03 4.04 -10.90
N TYR A 95 -6.87 4.57 -11.79
CA TYR A 95 -6.50 5.18 -13.06
C TYR A 95 -6.66 6.71 -12.96
N LYS A 96 -5.64 7.39 -12.42
CA LYS A 96 -5.69 8.83 -12.12
C LYS A 96 -6.05 9.70 -13.33
N GLU A 97 -5.48 9.40 -14.50
CA GLU A 97 -5.76 10.14 -15.74
C GLU A 97 -7.21 9.96 -16.18
N PHE A 98 -7.77 8.76 -16.02
CA PHE A 98 -9.16 8.48 -16.35
C PHE A 98 -10.13 9.22 -15.42
N ILE A 99 -9.84 9.27 -14.11
CA ILE A 99 -10.61 10.08 -13.16
C ILE A 99 -10.55 11.57 -13.53
N GLN A 100 -9.36 12.07 -13.92
CA GLN A 100 -9.22 13.45 -14.36
C GLN A 100 -10.07 13.72 -15.61
N LYS A 101 -10.07 12.79 -16.58
CA LYS A 101 -10.94 12.92 -17.75
C LYS A 101 -12.42 12.97 -17.38
N ILE A 102 -12.89 12.15 -16.44
CA ILE A 102 -14.29 12.26 -15.97
C ILE A 102 -14.54 13.66 -15.37
N ALA A 103 -13.65 14.10 -14.47
CA ALA A 103 -13.74 15.43 -13.85
C ALA A 103 -13.77 16.58 -14.87
N ASP A 104 -12.98 16.48 -15.94
CA ASP A 104 -12.90 17.47 -17.00
C ASP A 104 -14.21 17.58 -17.79
N HIS A 105 -15.08 16.57 -17.77
CA HIS A 105 -16.37 16.57 -18.49
C HIS A 105 -17.56 17.00 -17.62
N LEU A 106 -17.41 17.04 -16.29
CA LEU A 106 -18.41 17.63 -15.42
C LEU A 106 -18.37 19.15 -15.63
N ASP A 107 -19.43 19.79 -16.12
CA ASP A 107 -19.39 21.21 -16.46
C ASP A 107 -20.00 22.06 -15.35
N VAL A 108 -20.85 23.02 -15.70
CA VAL A 108 -21.55 23.91 -14.76
C VAL A 108 -22.92 23.34 -14.41
N PHE A 109 -23.44 23.69 -13.24
CA PHE A 109 -24.82 23.42 -12.88
C PHE A 109 -25.74 24.56 -13.37
N VAL A 110 -27.00 24.23 -13.64
CA VAL A 110 -28.05 25.19 -14.02
C VAL A 110 -29.34 24.82 -13.31
N SER A 111 -30.30 25.75 -13.20
CA SER A 111 -31.62 25.39 -12.68
C SER A 111 -32.34 24.47 -13.67
N LEU A 112 -33.12 23.52 -13.13
CA LEU A 112 -33.97 22.64 -13.94
C LEU A 112 -34.99 23.46 -14.73
N GLU A 113 -35.51 24.53 -14.13
CA GLU A 113 -36.46 25.43 -14.78
C GLU A 113 -35.84 26.09 -16.02
N SER A 114 -34.64 26.66 -15.92
CA SER A 114 -33.96 27.25 -17.09
C SER A 114 -33.72 26.21 -18.18
N TYR A 115 -33.38 24.98 -17.81
CA TYR A 115 -33.21 23.89 -18.75
C TYR A 115 -34.53 23.54 -19.46
N GLN A 116 -35.63 23.41 -18.73
CA GLN A 116 -36.96 23.13 -19.28
C GLN A 116 -37.50 24.28 -20.13
N GLN A 117 -37.29 25.54 -19.72
CA GLN A 117 -37.69 26.70 -20.50
C GLN A 117 -36.96 26.75 -21.85
N ALA A 118 -35.67 26.42 -21.87
CA ALA A 118 -34.89 26.31 -23.10
C ALA A 118 -35.47 25.23 -24.04
N GLU A 119 -35.83 24.06 -23.49
CA GLU A 119 -36.52 23.00 -24.25
C GLU A 119 -37.90 23.44 -24.77
N LYS A 120 -38.74 24.05 -23.92
CA LYS A 120 -40.08 24.56 -24.29
C LYS A 120 -39.99 25.61 -25.42
N ALA A 121 -38.95 26.44 -25.41
CA ALA A 121 -38.64 27.41 -26.46
C ALA A 121 -38.00 26.79 -27.72
N LYS A 122 -37.91 25.46 -27.80
CA LYS A 122 -37.25 24.71 -28.89
C LYS A 122 -35.77 25.08 -29.09
N CYS A 123 -35.14 25.58 -28.03
CA CYS A 123 -33.74 25.97 -27.95
C CYS A 123 -32.99 25.03 -27.00
N SER A 124 -33.08 23.71 -27.24
CA SER A 124 -32.44 22.69 -26.40
C SER A 124 -30.97 23.02 -26.13
N MET A 125 -30.53 22.86 -24.88
CA MET A 125 -29.16 23.15 -24.45
C MET A 125 -28.19 22.08 -24.98
N LYS A 126 -27.95 22.09 -26.30
CA LYS A 126 -26.98 21.22 -26.99
C LYS A 126 -25.54 21.62 -26.68
N GLN A 127 -25.32 22.84 -26.21
CA GLN A 127 -24.03 23.38 -25.81
C GLN A 127 -24.11 24.04 -24.45
N SER A 128 -23.02 23.98 -23.71
CA SER A 128 -22.87 24.66 -22.44
C SER A 128 -23.03 26.17 -22.61
N PRO A 129 -23.88 26.82 -21.80
CA PRO A 129 -24.09 28.25 -21.88
C PRO A 129 -22.82 29.04 -21.48
N ILE A 130 -21.95 28.43 -20.67
CA ILE A 130 -20.73 29.06 -20.16
C ILE A 130 -19.51 28.65 -20.99
N THR A 131 -19.29 27.34 -21.20
CA THR A 131 -18.07 26.87 -21.88
C THR A 131 -18.22 26.73 -23.38
N ARG A 132 -19.44 26.83 -23.91
CA ARG A 132 -19.80 26.61 -25.33
C ARG A 132 -19.45 25.22 -25.87
N GLN A 133 -19.05 24.30 -25.00
CA GLN A 133 -18.76 22.92 -25.38
C GLN A 133 -20.06 22.13 -25.59
N PRO A 134 -20.09 21.17 -26.52
CA PRO A 134 -21.25 20.28 -26.70
C PRO A 134 -21.58 19.52 -25.42
N ILE A 135 -22.86 19.27 -25.18
CA ILE A 135 -23.38 18.55 -24.00
C ILE A 135 -23.91 17.18 -24.44
N CYS A 136 -23.59 16.11 -23.70
CA CYS A 136 -24.12 14.76 -23.96
C CYS A 136 -25.32 14.40 -23.08
N GLY A 137 -25.55 15.16 -22.00
CA GLY A 137 -26.68 14.99 -21.10
C GLY A 137 -26.51 15.77 -19.81
N VAL A 138 -27.32 15.43 -18.83
CA VAL A 138 -27.38 16.09 -17.53
C VAL A 138 -27.42 15.08 -16.39
N ILE A 139 -26.76 15.39 -15.30
CA ILE A 139 -26.93 14.69 -14.03
C ILE A 139 -27.98 15.46 -13.25
N SER A 140 -29.12 14.82 -13.03
CA SER A 140 -30.21 15.39 -12.24
C SER A 140 -30.09 14.94 -10.79
N PHE A 141 -30.62 15.71 -9.85
CA PHE A 141 -30.52 15.43 -8.40
C PHE A 141 -31.86 15.10 -7.73
N GLY A 142 -32.93 14.93 -8.51
CA GLY A 142 -34.24 14.54 -7.99
C GLY A 142 -34.22 13.13 -7.36
N GLN A 143 -35.07 12.93 -6.36
CA GLN A 143 -35.24 11.67 -5.62
C GLN A 143 -36.35 10.80 -6.25
N THR A 144 -36.28 10.60 -7.57
CA THR A 144 -37.21 9.74 -8.31
C THR A 144 -36.44 8.82 -9.25
N GLU A 145 -37.14 7.79 -9.75
CA GLU A 145 -36.55 6.84 -10.68
C GLU A 145 -36.22 7.47 -12.03
N GLU A 146 -37.05 8.38 -12.53
CA GLU A 146 -36.85 9.13 -13.77
C GLU A 146 -35.58 9.97 -13.71
N HIS A 147 -35.43 10.74 -12.63
CA HIS A 147 -34.23 11.54 -12.39
C HIS A 147 -32.96 10.68 -12.33
N SER A 148 -33.06 9.55 -11.63
CA SER A 148 -31.96 8.58 -11.56
C SER A 148 -31.64 7.97 -12.93
N ASN A 149 -32.64 7.61 -13.73
CA ASN A 149 -32.47 7.04 -15.07
C ASN A 149 -31.81 8.04 -16.04
N ILE A 150 -32.18 9.32 -15.98
CA ILE A 150 -31.58 10.37 -16.81
C ILE A 150 -30.09 10.56 -16.48
N SER A 151 -29.76 10.58 -15.19
CA SER A 151 -28.36 10.59 -14.74
C SER A 151 -27.62 9.33 -15.22
N ASP A 152 -28.25 8.16 -15.13
CA ASP A 152 -27.68 6.89 -15.57
C ASP A 152 -27.36 6.90 -17.08
N ASP A 153 -28.31 7.33 -17.91
CA ASP A 153 -28.13 7.45 -19.36
C ASP A 153 -27.03 8.44 -19.73
N THR A 154 -26.98 9.58 -19.04
CA THR A 154 -25.91 10.58 -19.24
C THR A 154 -24.54 10.00 -18.91
N ILE A 155 -24.42 9.28 -17.80
CA ILE A 155 -23.19 8.60 -17.38
C ILE A 155 -22.78 7.54 -18.40
N GLN A 156 -23.72 6.73 -18.90
CA GLN A 156 -23.42 5.72 -19.91
C GLN A 156 -23.05 6.36 -21.27
N LYS A 157 -23.67 7.47 -21.68
CA LYS A 157 -23.25 8.24 -22.86
C LYS A 157 -21.81 8.73 -22.73
N LEU A 158 -21.47 9.30 -21.58
CA LEU A 158 -20.11 9.77 -21.28
C LEU A 158 -19.08 8.63 -21.33
N LEU A 159 -19.38 7.49 -20.70
CA LEU A 159 -18.42 6.40 -20.53
C LEU A 159 -18.26 5.51 -21.76
N SER A 160 -19.36 5.20 -22.45
CA SER A 160 -19.45 4.08 -23.39
C SER A 160 -20.31 4.36 -24.62
N ASN A 161 -20.65 5.63 -24.88
CA ASN A 161 -21.60 6.03 -25.92
C ASN A 161 -23.00 5.41 -25.74
N GLY A 162 -23.42 5.23 -24.49
CA GLY A 162 -24.77 4.78 -24.13
C GLY A 162 -24.93 3.27 -23.94
N LYS A 163 -23.85 2.49 -23.98
CA LYS A 163 -23.90 1.05 -23.64
C LYS A 163 -23.93 0.87 -22.13
N HIS A 164 -24.80 0.03 -21.59
CA HIS A 164 -24.81 -0.21 -20.15
C HIS A 164 -23.62 -1.05 -19.69
N LEU A 165 -22.59 -0.40 -19.16
CA LEU A 165 -21.36 -1.06 -18.69
C LEU A 165 -21.14 -0.81 -17.20
N GLY A 166 -21.02 -1.92 -16.45
CA GLY A 166 -20.82 -1.89 -15.01
C GLY A 166 -22.06 -1.47 -14.23
N ASN A 167 -21.92 -1.35 -12.91
CA ASN A 167 -23.01 -0.93 -12.03
C ASN A 167 -23.18 0.60 -12.07
N THR A 168 -24.21 1.11 -12.74
CA THR A 168 -24.42 2.57 -12.91
C THR A 168 -24.55 3.32 -11.59
N ASN A 169 -25.09 2.70 -10.54
CA ASN A 169 -25.14 3.34 -9.22
C ASN A 169 -23.75 3.56 -8.62
N LEU A 170 -22.81 2.64 -8.87
CA LEU A 170 -21.42 2.83 -8.47
C LEU A 170 -20.70 3.87 -9.34
N TRP A 171 -21.05 3.99 -10.63
CA TRP A 171 -20.56 5.09 -11.45
C TRP A 171 -21.04 6.46 -10.96
N PHE A 172 -22.30 6.55 -10.53
CA PHE A 172 -22.82 7.75 -9.87
C PHE A 172 -22.01 8.08 -8.60
N ALA A 173 -21.69 7.06 -7.78
CA ALA A 173 -20.82 7.22 -6.62
C ALA A 173 -19.39 7.66 -7.00
N VAL A 174 -18.83 7.19 -8.12
CA VAL A 174 -17.52 7.67 -8.61
C VAL A 174 -17.54 9.18 -8.84
N ILE A 175 -18.56 9.70 -9.53
CA ILE A 175 -18.70 11.15 -9.79
C ILE A 175 -18.85 11.92 -8.49
N TYR A 176 -19.66 11.41 -7.56
CA TYR A 176 -19.77 11.98 -6.22
C TYR A 176 -18.41 12.07 -5.51
N PHE A 177 -17.62 11.00 -5.49
CA PHE A 177 -16.30 11.00 -4.84
C PHE A 177 -15.25 11.84 -5.59
N ILE A 178 -15.43 12.08 -6.88
CA ILE A 178 -14.64 13.05 -7.64
C ILE A 178 -14.90 14.48 -7.12
N ILE A 179 -16.16 14.82 -6.83
CA ILE A 179 -16.59 16.15 -6.37
C ILE A 179 -16.36 16.34 -4.86
N LYS A 180 -16.82 15.42 -4.01
CA LYS A 180 -16.64 15.48 -2.55
C LYS A 180 -15.17 15.28 -2.13
N GLY A 181 -14.45 14.48 -2.91
CA GLY A 181 -13.13 13.98 -2.56
C GLY A 181 -13.19 12.52 -2.07
N ASP A 182 -12.09 11.79 -2.27
CA ASP A 182 -12.02 10.36 -1.99
C ASP A 182 -11.76 10.08 -0.49
N PRO A 183 -12.71 9.48 0.26
CA PRO A 183 -12.56 9.24 1.68
C PRO A 183 -11.46 8.23 1.98
N LYS A 184 -10.80 8.40 3.13
CA LYS A 184 -9.76 7.48 3.60
C LYS A 184 -10.19 6.79 4.88
N PHE A 185 -10.20 5.46 4.85
CA PHE A 185 -10.41 4.64 6.03
C PHE A 185 -9.15 4.69 6.90
N ASP A 186 -9.33 5.02 8.17
CA ASP A 186 -8.28 4.97 9.18
C ASP A 186 -8.65 3.98 10.28
N PRO A 187 -8.12 2.75 10.21
CA PRO A 187 -8.40 1.74 11.22
C PRO A 187 -7.93 2.12 12.64
N SER A 188 -7.01 3.08 12.78
CA SER A 188 -6.56 3.51 14.11
C SER A 188 -7.65 4.27 14.88
N LEU A 189 -8.71 4.70 14.19
CA LEU A 189 -9.88 5.34 14.78
C LEU A 189 -10.94 4.34 15.26
N ILE A 190 -10.78 3.03 15.00
CA ILE A 190 -11.72 2.01 15.47
C ILE A 190 -11.73 2.03 17.02
N PRO A 191 -12.89 2.24 17.67
CA PRO A 191 -12.96 2.25 19.13
C PRO A 191 -12.46 0.94 19.73
N LYS A 192 -11.73 1.06 20.85
CA LYS A 192 -11.28 -0.09 21.67
C LYS A 192 -12.20 -0.35 22.87
N GLY A 193 -13.28 0.42 22.98
CA GLY A 193 -14.26 0.32 24.07
C GLY A 193 -15.24 -0.84 23.88
N PRO A 194 -16.24 -0.98 24.79
CA PRO A 194 -17.23 -2.06 24.76
C PRO A 194 -18.30 -1.88 23.66
N GLU A 195 -18.28 -0.76 22.93
CA GLU A 195 -19.19 -0.55 21.81
C GLU A 195 -19.00 -1.66 20.78
N LEU A 196 -20.11 -2.21 20.27
CA LEU A 196 -20.07 -3.27 19.25
C LEU A 196 -20.38 -2.71 17.86
N ILE A 197 -20.99 -1.53 17.79
CA ILE A 197 -21.55 -0.97 16.57
C ILE A 197 -21.25 0.54 16.56
N ILE A 198 -20.73 1.05 15.44
CA ILE A 198 -20.34 2.45 15.30
C ILE A 198 -20.96 3.09 14.05
N GLN A 199 -20.93 4.42 14.00
CA GLN A 199 -21.22 5.16 12.78
C GLN A 199 -19.99 5.17 11.86
N PRO A 200 -20.14 4.93 10.54
CA PRO A 200 -19.00 4.85 9.63
C PRO A 200 -18.13 6.11 9.60
N ASN A 201 -18.71 7.31 9.72
CA ASN A 201 -17.95 8.56 9.74
C ASN A 201 -16.92 8.66 10.88
N GLN A 202 -17.05 7.87 11.96
CA GLN A 202 -16.10 7.85 13.07
C GLN A 202 -14.73 7.26 12.68
N VAL A 203 -14.67 6.49 11.59
CA VAL A 203 -13.44 5.83 11.10
C VAL A 203 -12.94 6.36 9.75
N LEU A 204 -13.53 7.47 9.29
CA LEU A 204 -13.18 8.11 8.02
C LEU A 204 -12.46 9.43 8.25
N LYS A 205 -11.38 9.65 7.49
CA LYS A 205 -10.76 10.98 7.36
C LYS A 205 -11.46 11.76 6.27
N LYS A 206 -11.89 12.97 6.60
CA LYS A 206 -12.52 13.91 5.65
C LYS A 206 -11.54 14.24 4.53
N PRO A 207 -11.92 14.04 3.25
CA PRO A 207 -11.08 14.41 2.13
C PRO A 207 -11.15 15.91 1.85
N HIS A 208 -10.15 16.43 1.14
CA HIS A 208 -10.27 17.72 0.45
C HIS A 208 -10.88 17.46 -0.94
N SER A 209 -11.87 18.25 -1.33
CA SER A 209 -12.41 18.23 -2.69
C SER A 209 -11.32 18.62 -3.70
N LYS A 210 -11.32 17.96 -4.87
CA LYS A 210 -10.46 18.35 -6.00
C LYS A 210 -11.16 19.28 -7.00
N LEU A 211 -12.48 19.44 -6.87
CA LEU A 211 -13.32 20.25 -7.75
C LEU A 211 -14.04 21.30 -6.90
N GLU A 212 -13.28 22.29 -6.43
CA GLU A 212 -13.79 23.37 -5.57
C GLU A 212 -15.03 24.03 -6.19
N ARG A 213 -15.02 24.26 -7.50
CA ARG A 213 -16.14 24.87 -8.25
C ARG A 213 -17.47 24.11 -8.23
N LEU A 214 -17.47 22.82 -7.85
CA LEU A 214 -18.67 21.98 -7.75
C LEU A 214 -18.93 21.49 -6.32
N THR A 215 -18.17 21.96 -5.33
CA THR A 215 -18.27 21.45 -3.95
C THR A 215 -19.62 21.80 -3.32
N ASN A 216 -20.25 22.89 -3.75
CA ASN A 216 -21.60 23.28 -3.39
C ASN A 216 -22.68 22.28 -3.87
N LEU A 217 -22.37 21.38 -4.81
CA LEU A 217 -23.29 20.34 -5.28
C LEU A 217 -23.29 19.08 -4.39
N VAL A 218 -22.35 18.95 -3.46
CA VAL A 218 -22.21 17.74 -2.62
C VAL A 218 -23.52 17.37 -1.91
N PRO A 219 -24.26 18.29 -1.25
CA PRO A 219 -25.54 17.95 -0.62
C PRO A 219 -26.57 17.37 -1.60
N PHE A 220 -26.64 17.92 -2.82
CA PHE A 220 -27.56 17.44 -3.86
C PHE A 220 -27.21 16.03 -4.33
N PHE A 221 -25.91 15.73 -4.48
CA PHE A 221 -25.44 14.37 -4.75
C PHE A 221 -25.78 13.41 -3.60
N GLU A 222 -25.58 13.81 -2.34
CA GLU A 222 -25.90 12.98 -1.17
C GLU A 222 -27.40 12.66 -1.12
N HIS A 223 -28.26 13.62 -1.43
CA HIS A 223 -29.70 13.42 -1.48
C HIS A 223 -30.12 12.40 -2.55
N GLN A 224 -29.59 12.48 -3.77
CA GLN A 224 -29.90 11.47 -4.79
C GLN A 224 -29.22 10.13 -4.49
N LEU A 225 -27.99 10.13 -3.96
CA LEU A 225 -27.31 8.90 -3.55
C LEU A 225 -28.12 8.17 -2.48
N LYS A 226 -28.62 8.87 -1.47
CA LYS A 226 -29.49 8.29 -0.44
C LYS A 226 -30.69 7.59 -1.06
N TRP A 227 -31.39 8.28 -1.97
CA TRP A 227 -32.52 7.69 -2.69
C TRP A 227 -32.11 6.44 -3.48
N ARG A 228 -30.99 6.48 -4.22
CA ARG A 228 -30.47 5.33 -4.96
C ARG A 228 -30.12 4.15 -4.05
N LEU A 229 -29.48 4.43 -2.91
CA LEU A 229 -29.06 3.44 -1.93
C LEU A 229 -30.27 2.70 -1.33
N GLU A 230 -31.36 3.42 -1.07
CA GLU A 230 -32.60 2.89 -0.49
C GLU A 230 -33.49 2.16 -1.52
N ASN A 231 -33.54 2.64 -2.76
CA ASN A 231 -34.55 2.20 -3.74
C ASN A 231 -34.00 1.33 -4.88
N ARG A 232 -32.72 1.48 -5.27
CA ARG A 232 -32.15 0.69 -6.38
C ARG A 232 -31.69 -0.67 -5.88
N THR A 233 -31.81 -1.68 -6.73
CA THR A 233 -31.29 -3.03 -6.46
C THR A 233 -30.02 -3.32 -7.26
N THR A 234 -29.17 -4.18 -6.71
CA THR A 234 -27.98 -4.72 -7.36
C THR A 234 -27.65 -6.09 -6.79
N PHE A 235 -26.65 -6.78 -7.34
CA PHE A 235 -26.18 -8.04 -6.79
C PHE A 235 -25.55 -7.84 -5.40
N ALA A 236 -25.77 -8.79 -4.48
CA ALA A 236 -25.23 -8.72 -3.13
C ALA A 236 -23.69 -8.57 -3.09
N SER A 237 -23.00 -9.12 -4.09
CA SER A 237 -21.56 -8.99 -4.27
C SER A 237 -21.11 -7.68 -4.95
N LEU A 238 -22.03 -6.80 -5.35
CA LEU A 238 -21.83 -5.62 -6.20
C LEU A 238 -21.18 -5.90 -7.56
N THR A 239 -21.03 -7.16 -7.95
CA THR A 239 -20.47 -7.59 -9.22
C THR A 239 -21.39 -8.60 -9.91
N GLY A 240 -21.34 -8.65 -11.24
CA GLY A 240 -22.08 -9.64 -12.04
C GLY A 240 -21.27 -10.91 -12.35
N LEU A 241 -20.16 -11.12 -11.64
CA LEU A 241 -19.28 -12.27 -11.83
C LEU A 241 -19.90 -13.53 -11.19
N SER A 242 -19.98 -14.61 -11.97
CA SER A 242 -20.75 -15.82 -11.61
C SER A 242 -20.22 -16.59 -10.41
N GLN A 243 -18.97 -16.38 -10.01
CA GLN A 243 -18.39 -17.01 -8.82
C GLN A 243 -18.84 -16.36 -7.51
N PHE A 244 -19.50 -15.20 -7.56
CA PHE A 244 -20.00 -14.50 -6.37
C PHE A 244 -21.52 -14.59 -6.26
N VAL A 245 -22.05 -14.18 -5.11
CA VAL A 245 -23.51 -14.13 -4.88
C VAL A 245 -24.16 -13.12 -5.83
N CYS A 246 -25.01 -13.63 -6.72
CA CYS A 246 -25.78 -12.87 -7.71
C CYS A 246 -27.26 -12.67 -7.30
N THR A 247 -27.60 -12.82 -6.03
CA THR A 247 -28.92 -12.44 -5.51
C THR A 247 -29.07 -10.92 -5.56
N ARG A 248 -30.16 -10.42 -6.17
CA ARG A 248 -30.43 -8.98 -6.20
C ARG A 248 -31.06 -8.52 -4.90
N ILE A 249 -30.46 -7.54 -4.26
CA ILE A 249 -30.92 -6.91 -3.01
C ILE A 249 -30.80 -5.38 -3.13
N PRO A 250 -31.44 -4.59 -2.23
CA PRO A 250 -31.23 -3.14 -2.19
C PRO A 250 -29.76 -2.75 -2.12
N LEU A 251 -29.37 -1.66 -2.76
CA LEU A 251 -27.97 -1.25 -2.94
C LEU A 251 -27.27 -0.99 -1.59
N ALA A 252 -27.92 -0.30 -0.66
CA ALA A 252 -27.40 -0.12 0.71
C ALA A 252 -27.12 -1.48 1.38
N ASN A 253 -28.04 -2.44 1.22
CA ASN A 253 -27.91 -3.77 1.81
C ASN A 253 -26.77 -4.57 1.17
N ALA A 254 -26.53 -4.43 -0.14
CA ALA A 254 -25.38 -5.04 -0.81
C ALA A 254 -24.04 -4.48 -0.30
N ILE A 255 -23.95 -3.16 -0.15
CA ILE A 255 -22.75 -2.51 0.42
C ILE A 255 -22.54 -2.98 1.87
N TRP A 256 -23.60 -2.99 2.67
CA TRP A 256 -23.55 -3.44 4.07
C TRP A 256 -23.14 -4.92 4.17
N HIS A 257 -23.72 -5.78 3.32
CA HIS A 257 -23.40 -7.20 3.22
C HIS A 257 -21.92 -7.42 2.90
N ILE A 258 -21.32 -6.62 2.01
CA ILE A 258 -19.89 -6.74 1.72
C ILE A 258 -19.03 -6.40 2.94
N VAL A 259 -19.36 -5.31 3.65
CA VAL A 259 -18.61 -4.93 4.86
C VAL A 259 -18.71 -6.01 5.95
N HIS A 260 -19.83 -6.73 6.00
CA HIS A 260 -20.13 -7.77 6.99
C HIS A 260 -19.98 -9.21 6.46
N SER A 261 -19.43 -9.42 5.26
CA SER A 261 -19.40 -10.76 4.65
C SER A 261 -18.54 -11.74 5.44
N CYS A 262 -17.59 -11.24 6.23
CA CYS A 262 -16.74 -12.04 7.10
C CYS A 262 -17.52 -12.89 8.10
N PHE A 263 -18.70 -12.45 8.56
CA PHE A 263 -19.55 -13.23 9.46
C PHE A 263 -20.09 -14.51 8.82
N LEU A 264 -20.14 -14.56 7.48
CA LEU A 264 -20.59 -15.74 6.74
C LEU A 264 -19.46 -16.76 6.50
N ARG A 265 -18.22 -16.40 6.87
CA ARG A 265 -17.00 -17.20 6.66
C ARG A 265 -16.89 -17.78 5.24
N PRO A 266 -17.06 -16.95 4.19
CA PRO A 266 -16.95 -17.42 2.82
C PRO A 266 -15.54 -17.91 2.51
N GLU A 267 -15.41 -18.85 1.58
CA GLU A 267 -14.10 -19.21 1.05
C GLU A 267 -13.43 -18.01 0.35
N SER A 268 -12.10 -17.98 0.38
CA SER A 268 -11.27 -16.87 -0.10
C SER A 268 -11.49 -16.46 -1.56
N ASN A 269 -11.93 -17.37 -2.43
CA ASN A 269 -12.21 -17.14 -3.85
C ASN A 269 -13.63 -16.61 -4.13
N VAL A 270 -14.55 -16.74 -3.17
CA VAL A 270 -15.96 -16.30 -3.28
C VAL A 270 -16.32 -15.18 -2.29
N ASP A 271 -15.40 -14.78 -1.41
CA ASP A 271 -15.61 -13.67 -0.48
C ASP A 271 -15.68 -12.31 -1.22
N PRO A 272 -16.85 -11.66 -1.26
CA PRO A 272 -17.00 -10.39 -1.96
C PRO A 272 -16.23 -9.25 -1.28
N MET A 273 -15.93 -9.31 0.02
CA MET A 273 -15.13 -8.29 0.69
C MET A 273 -13.71 -8.21 0.13
N ARG A 274 -13.12 -9.32 -0.30
CA ARG A 274 -11.73 -9.35 -0.79
C ARG A 274 -11.55 -8.61 -2.11
N ILE A 275 -12.53 -8.70 -3.01
CA ILE A 275 -12.50 -7.93 -4.27
C ILE A 275 -12.76 -6.44 -4.04
N HIS A 276 -13.38 -6.09 -2.91
CA HIS A 276 -13.74 -4.72 -2.56
C HIS A 276 -12.89 -4.10 -1.45
N ILE A 277 -11.84 -4.78 -0.99
CA ILE A 277 -11.09 -4.38 0.21
C ILE A 277 -10.46 -2.98 0.10
N TYR A 278 -10.13 -2.56 -1.13
CA TYR A 278 -9.59 -1.22 -1.40
C TYR A 278 -10.67 -0.14 -1.59
N HIS A 279 -11.95 -0.48 -1.45
CA HIS A 279 -13.10 0.41 -1.57
C HIS A 279 -13.89 0.58 -0.27
N ILE A 280 -13.46 -0.05 0.82
CA ILE A 280 -14.15 0.00 2.12
C ILE A 280 -14.39 1.44 2.57
N SER A 281 -13.43 2.35 2.39
CA SER A 281 -13.63 3.76 2.79
C SER A 281 -14.82 4.42 2.09
N ARG A 282 -15.02 4.11 0.80
CA ARG A 282 -16.16 4.59 0.00
C ARG A 282 -17.45 3.92 0.43
N PHE A 283 -17.42 2.63 0.71
CA PHE A 283 -18.59 1.91 1.21
C PHE A 283 -19.05 2.42 2.57
N LEU A 284 -18.12 2.68 3.47
CA LEU A 284 -18.41 3.29 4.77
C LEU A 284 -19.05 4.68 4.61
N ASP A 285 -18.53 5.52 3.70
CA ASP A 285 -19.14 6.83 3.43
C ASP A 285 -20.57 6.70 2.85
N LEU A 286 -20.80 5.75 1.94
CA LEU A 286 -22.14 5.48 1.40
C LEU A 286 -23.10 4.92 2.46
N LEU A 287 -22.63 4.09 3.39
CA LEU A 287 -23.45 3.60 4.51
C LEU A 287 -23.79 4.72 5.50
N ASP A 288 -22.88 5.68 5.71
CA ASP A 288 -23.12 6.86 6.55
C ASP A 288 -24.29 7.70 6.01
N ILE A 289 -24.38 7.88 4.68
CA ILE A 289 -25.44 8.65 4.01
C ILE A 289 -26.85 8.09 4.33
N VAL A 290 -26.98 6.76 4.43
CA VAL A 290 -28.24 6.09 4.80
C VAL A 290 -28.37 5.83 6.30
N GLY A 291 -27.38 6.24 7.11
CA GLY A 291 -27.37 6.04 8.56
C GLY A 291 -27.19 4.59 8.99
N TYR A 292 -26.64 3.74 8.12
CA TYR A 292 -26.38 2.34 8.45
C TYR A 292 -25.16 2.24 9.38
N ARG A 293 -25.32 1.45 10.43
CA ARG A 293 -24.24 1.20 11.37
C ARG A 293 -23.43 -0.04 10.98
N VAL A 294 -22.20 -0.09 11.45
CA VAL A 294 -21.25 -1.16 11.14
C VAL A 294 -20.71 -1.76 12.42
N ASP A 295 -20.59 -3.09 12.44
CA ASP A 295 -20.02 -3.84 13.55
C ASP A 295 -18.50 -3.61 13.65
N ILE A 296 -18.00 -3.36 14.86
CA ILE A 296 -16.58 -3.12 15.10
C ILE A 296 -15.74 -4.34 14.72
N LYS A 297 -16.20 -5.56 14.97
CA LYS A 297 -15.46 -6.78 14.61
C LYS A 297 -15.35 -6.93 13.10
N ALA A 298 -16.38 -6.54 12.34
CA ALA A 298 -16.29 -6.49 10.89
C ALA A 298 -15.20 -5.50 10.44
N LEU A 299 -15.12 -4.31 11.04
CA LEU A 299 -14.08 -3.33 10.73
C LEU A 299 -12.68 -3.78 11.12
N GLN A 300 -12.54 -4.47 12.26
CA GLN A 300 -11.28 -5.08 12.69
C GLN A 300 -10.83 -6.15 11.68
N HIS A 301 -11.75 -7.02 11.26
CA HIS A 301 -11.47 -8.03 10.26
C HIS A 301 -11.11 -7.42 8.91
N VAL A 302 -11.86 -6.42 8.44
CA VAL A 302 -11.52 -5.62 7.25
C VAL A 302 -10.13 -5.02 7.36
N SER A 303 -9.77 -4.46 8.52
CA SER A 303 -8.44 -3.91 8.76
C SER A 303 -7.35 -4.97 8.65
N GLN A 304 -7.53 -6.14 9.27
CA GLN A 304 -6.58 -7.25 9.22
C GLN A 304 -6.46 -7.83 7.81
N LEU A 305 -7.57 -8.00 7.11
CA LEU A 305 -7.58 -8.45 5.72
C LEU A 305 -6.87 -7.45 4.80
N HIS A 306 -7.11 -6.15 4.96
CA HIS A 306 -6.41 -5.12 4.19
C HIS A 306 -4.90 -5.14 4.46
N ALA A 307 -4.50 -5.28 5.72
CA ALA A 307 -3.11 -5.47 6.13
C ALA A 307 -2.47 -6.70 5.46
N MET A 308 -3.15 -7.85 5.53
CA MET A 308 -2.69 -9.11 4.93
C MET A 308 -2.52 -8.99 3.41
N MET A 309 -3.49 -8.38 2.72
CA MET A 309 -3.43 -8.15 1.28
C MET A 309 -2.30 -7.19 0.90
N SER A 310 -2.03 -6.18 1.73
CA SER A 310 -0.92 -5.25 1.54
C SER A 310 0.45 -5.93 1.73
N LEU A 311 0.57 -6.81 2.73
CA LEU A 311 1.77 -7.64 2.93
C LEU A 311 1.99 -8.58 1.73
N LEU A 312 0.95 -9.27 1.25
CA LEU A 312 1.01 -10.13 0.06
C LEU A 312 1.42 -9.35 -1.20
N GLN A 313 0.96 -8.11 -1.36
CA GLN A 313 1.35 -7.29 -2.50
C GLN A 313 2.85 -6.94 -2.45
N CYS A 314 3.39 -6.65 -1.27
CA CYS A 314 4.81 -6.36 -1.08
C CYS A 314 5.71 -7.57 -1.36
N THR A 315 5.23 -8.78 -1.06
CA THR A 315 6.00 -10.02 -1.35
C THR A 315 6.03 -10.36 -2.83
N LYS A 316 5.01 -9.95 -3.61
CA LYS A 316 4.86 -10.26 -5.04
C LYS A 316 5.47 -9.24 -6.00
N LYS A 317 5.45 -7.96 -5.64
CA LYS A 317 5.94 -6.88 -6.51
C LYS A 317 7.09 -6.17 -5.80
N PRO A 318 8.31 -6.72 -5.84
CA PRO A 318 9.50 -6.05 -5.36
C PRO A 318 9.56 -4.65 -5.94
N LYS A 319 9.48 -3.61 -5.10
CA LYS A 319 9.83 -2.27 -5.58
C LYS A 319 11.35 -2.26 -5.82
N PRO A 320 11.84 -1.71 -6.94
CA PRO A 320 13.27 -1.53 -7.12
C PRO A 320 13.78 -0.60 -6.01
N GLY A 321 14.67 -1.11 -5.17
CA GLY A 321 15.25 -0.38 -4.05
C GLY A 321 15.40 -1.23 -2.77
N PRO A 322 16.08 -0.67 -1.76
CA PRO A 322 16.35 -1.35 -0.48
C PRO A 322 15.13 -1.46 0.43
N THR A 323 14.02 -0.79 0.08
CA THR A 323 12.80 -0.77 0.87
C THR A 323 11.95 -2.01 0.55
N CYS A 324 11.83 -2.90 1.53
CA CYS A 324 10.79 -3.94 1.66
C CYS A 324 10.44 -4.72 0.37
N SER A 325 11.45 -5.04 -0.44
CA SER A 325 11.25 -5.53 -1.81
C SER A 325 11.25 -7.06 -1.95
N SER A 326 11.65 -7.82 -0.93
CA SER A 326 11.55 -9.28 -0.93
C SER A 326 10.78 -9.78 0.29
N HIS A 327 10.19 -10.97 0.19
CA HIS A 327 9.58 -11.65 1.33
C HIS A 327 10.58 -11.83 2.48
N GLN A 328 11.83 -12.16 2.15
CA GLN A 328 12.91 -12.24 3.14
C GLN A 328 13.17 -10.90 3.83
N ALA A 329 13.23 -9.80 3.08
CA ALA A 329 13.41 -8.46 3.65
C ALA A 329 12.25 -8.09 4.58
N LEU A 330 11.01 -8.33 4.13
CA LEU A 330 9.81 -8.09 4.93
C LEU A 330 9.78 -8.94 6.20
N ASN A 331 10.16 -10.22 6.12
CA ASN A 331 10.30 -11.10 7.28
C ASN A 331 11.28 -10.53 8.31
N LEU A 332 12.44 -10.05 7.84
CA LEU A 332 13.44 -9.44 8.69
C LEU A 332 12.95 -8.13 9.34
N TYR A 333 12.24 -7.27 8.61
CA TYR A 333 11.64 -6.08 9.22
C TYR A 333 10.57 -6.43 10.26
N ILE A 334 9.76 -7.45 10.02
CA ILE A 334 8.75 -7.89 11.01
C ILE A 334 9.42 -8.45 12.26
N LYS A 335 10.49 -9.24 12.11
CA LYS A 335 11.32 -9.66 13.24
C LYS A 335 11.97 -8.48 13.97
N ALA A 336 12.37 -7.43 13.24
CA ALA A 336 12.92 -6.21 13.82
C ALA A 336 11.93 -5.37 14.64
N LEU A 337 10.62 -5.70 14.61
CA LEU A 337 9.65 -5.11 15.54
C LEU A 337 9.78 -5.65 16.98
N ARG A 338 10.48 -6.77 17.17
CA ARG A 338 10.67 -7.40 18.49
C ARG A 338 12.13 -7.64 18.86
N GLN A 339 12.99 -7.92 17.88
CA GLN A 339 14.41 -8.17 18.07
C GLN A 339 15.20 -6.88 17.85
N LYS A 340 16.23 -6.60 18.65
CA LYS A 340 17.16 -5.50 18.41
C LYS A 340 17.84 -5.68 17.03
N VAL A 341 17.97 -4.61 16.25
CA VAL A 341 18.64 -4.67 14.95
C VAL A 341 19.52 -3.46 14.65
N VAL A 342 20.43 -3.63 13.71
CA VAL A 342 21.04 -2.54 12.95
C VAL A 342 20.40 -2.47 11.56
N VAL A 343 19.85 -1.33 11.19
CA VAL A 343 19.28 -1.07 9.85
C VAL A 343 20.35 -0.48 8.96
N PHE A 344 20.53 -1.02 7.75
CA PHE A 344 21.55 -0.52 6.81
C PHE A 344 21.03 0.56 5.86
N ASP A 345 21.93 1.50 5.56
CA ASP A 345 21.79 2.52 4.52
C ASP A 345 22.67 2.13 3.33
N TYR A 346 22.08 1.39 2.39
CA TYR A 346 22.76 0.92 1.19
C TYR A 346 23.33 2.03 0.30
N SER A 347 22.84 3.27 0.44
CA SER A 347 23.40 4.40 -0.33
C SER A 347 24.84 4.72 0.07
N ARG A 348 25.26 4.29 1.26
CA ARG A 348 26.61 4.48 1.80
C ARG A 348 27.55 3.31 1.51
N MET A 349 27.05 2.20 0.96
CA MET A 349 27.85 1.01 0.67
C MET A 349 28.44 1.06 -0.74
N ASN A 350 29.62 0.45 -0.91
CA ASN A 350 30.30 0.33 -2.19
C ASN A 350 29.48 -0.51 -3.16
N ARG A 351 29.30 -0.02 -4.40
CA ARG A 351 28.54 -0.74 -5.43
C ARG A 351 29.14 -2.11 -5.78
N ASN A 352 30.46 -2.28 -5.70
CA ASN A 352 31.10 -3.56 -5.95
C ASN A 352 30.81 -4.56 -4.82
N TYR A 353 30.71 -4.10 -3.57
CA TYR A 353 30.23 -4.93 -2.46
C TYR A 353 28.81 -5.43 -2.74
N LEU A 354 27.88 -4.52 -3.04
CA LEU A 354 26.47 -4.83 -3.31
C LEU A 354 26.24 -5.74 -4.52
N LYS A 355 27.21 -5.82 -5.45
CA LYS A 355 27.16 -6.73 -6.60
C LYS A 355 27.56 -8.16 -6.24
N ILE A 356 28.47 -8.31 -5.28
CA ILE A 356 29.07 -9.60 -4.93
C ILE A 356 28.40 -10.20 -3.69
N GLU A 357 28.03 -9.35 -2.73
CA GLU A 357 27.29 -9.72 -1.54
C GLU A 357 25.83 -9.34 -1.70
N HIS A 358 24.96 -10.13 -1.08
CA HIS A 358 23.55 -9.82 -0.91
C HIS A 358 23.30 -9.46 0.54
N PRO A 359 23.71 -8.24 0.97
CA PRO A 359 23.45 -7.79 2.33
C PRO A 359 21.96 -7.85 2.66
N VAL A 360 21.66 -8.30 3.87
CA VAL A 360 20.32 -8.25 4.44
C VAL A 360 19.97 -6.81 4.84
N PRO A 361 18.69 -6.38 4.79
CA PRO A 361 18.28 -5.02 5.17
C PRO A 361 18.54 -4.66 6.62
N VAL A 362 18.55 -5.67 7.49
CA VAL A 362 18.77 -5.52 8.92
C VAL A 362 19.62 -6.67 9.43
N VAL A 363 20.51 -6.38 10.38
CA VAL A 363 21.28 -7.39 11.12
C VAL A 363 20.65 -7.56 12.49
N MET A 364 20.32 -8.80 12.83
CA MET A 364 19.70 -9.13 14.12
C MET A 364 20.76 -9.12 15.23
N LEU A 365 20.49 -8.41 16.30
CA LEU A 365 21.32 -8.34 17.51
C LEU A 365 20.58 -9.01 18.67
N ASP A 366 21.32 -9.44 19.68
CA ASP A 366 20.73 -9.92 20.93
C ASP A 366 19.85 -8.87 21.62
N GLY A 367 18.80 -9.34 22.27
CA GLY A 367 17.89 -8.51 23.08
C GLY A 367 16.71 -7.88 22.35
N PRO A 368 15.82 -7.20 23.11
CA PRO A 368 14.58 -6.63 22.59
C PRO A 368 14.80 -5.41 21.71
N ALA A 369 13.88 -5.19 20.77
CA ALA A 369 13.78 -3.96 20.00
C ALA A 369 13.49 -2.76 20.91
N SER A 370 14.18 -1.64 20.68
CA SER A 370 13.87 -0.38 21.36
C SER A 370 12.60 0.27 20.79
N ALA A 371 11.92 1.10 21.59
CA ALA A 371 10.74 1.83 21.11
C ALA A 371 11.05 2.73 19.89
N ALA A 372 12.25 3.33 19.85
CA ALA A 372 12.71 4.13 18.72
C ALA A 372 12.88 3.29 17.44
N GLN A 373 13.47 2.10 17.58
CA GLN A 373 13.63 1.15 16.47
C GLN A 373 12.27 0.69 15.93
N ILE A 374 11.34 0.31 16.81
CA ILE A 374 9.99 -0.12 16.42
C ILE A 374 9.31 0.97 15.59
N LYS A 375 9.38 2.23 16.06
CA LYS A 375 8.83 3.37 15.33
C LYS A 375 9.43 3.55 13.95
N GLU A 376 10.75 3.34 13.82
CA GLU A 376 11.44 3.46 12.53
C GLU A 376 11.09 2.32 11.57
N VAL A 377 11.10 1.07 12.05
CA VAL A 377 10.71 -0.11 11.26
C VAL A 377 9.24 0.00 10.81
N MET A 378 8.34 0.47 11.67
CA MET A 378 6.94 0.71 11.30
C MET A 378 6.77 1.72 10.15
N ARG A 379 7.68 2.70 10.00
CA ARG A 379 7.67 3.64 8.86
C ARG A 379 8.09 2.98 7.54
N ILE A 380 8.85 1.88 7.60
CA ILE A 380 9.26 1.10 6.43
C ILE A 380 8.12 0.19 5.97
N LEU A 381 7.37 -0.38 6.93
CA LEU A 381 6.26 -1.28 6.65
C LEU A 381 5.08 -0.58 5.94
N PRO A 382 4.24 -1.33 5.21
CA PRO A 382 3.08 -0.78 4.52
C PRO A 382 2.15 -0.01 5.46
N ASN A 383 1.56 1.10 4.98
CA ASN A 383 0.67 1.92 5.81
C ASN A 383 -0.48 1.11 6.44
N ALA A 384 -0.98 0.09 5.73
CA ALA A 384 -2.10 -0.73 6.18
C ALA A 384 -1.80 -1.59 7.42
N VAL A 385 -0.54 -1.76 7.84
CA VAL A 385 -0.20 -2.56 9.03
C VAL A 385 0.16 -1.72 10.26
N ARG A 386 0.41 -0.41 10.10
CA ARG A 386 1.11 0.41 11.13
C ARG A 386 0.34 0.63 12.42
N HIS A 387 -0.98 0.50 12.38
CA HIS A 387 -1.86 0.64 13.54
C HIS A 387 -2.12 -0.69 14.25
N LEU A 388 -1.69 -1.82 13.67
CA LEU A 388 -1.93 -3.15 14.23
C LEU A 388 -0.89 -3.49 15.32
N PRO A 389 -1.26 -4.31 16.32
CA PRO A 389 -0.31 -4.87 17.27
C PRO A 389 0.76 -5.72 16.56
N VAL A 390 1.97 -5.78 17.11
CA VAL A 390 3.10 -6.54 16.53
C VAL A 390 2.77 -8.03 16.37
N SER A 391 2.05 -8.64 17.31
CA SER A 391 1.57 -10.03 17.22
C SER A 391 0.70 -10.27 15.99
N VAL A 392 -0.27 -9.39 15.76
CA VAL A 392 -1.16 -9.44 14.59
C VAL A 392 -0.36 -9.31 13.30
N ILE A 393 0.58 -8.36 13.22
CA ILE A 393 1.42 -8.19 12.02
C ILE A 393 2.23 -9.46 11.74
N SER A 394 2.84 -10.05 12.77
CA SER A 394 3.62 -11.28 12.65
C SER A 394 2.75 -12.45 12.17
N GLY A 395 1.58 -12.65 12.80
CA GLY A 395 0.65 -13.72 12.44
C GLY A 395 0.12 -13.59 11.00
N LEU A 396 -0.31 -12.39 10.60
CA LEU A 396 -0.75 -12.13 9.22
C LEU A 396 0.38 -12.36 8.20
N PHE A 397 1.62 -12.05 8.56
CA PHE A 397 2.76 -12.28 7.67
C PHE A 397 3.07 -13.77 7.46
N GLN A 398 2.89 -14.61 8.48
CA GLN A 398 3.06 -16.06 8.34
C GLN A 398 2.06 -16.68 7.35
N MET A 399 0.90 -16.04 7.14
CA MET A 399 -0.09 -16.50 6.16
C MET A 399 0.31 -16.22 4.71
N VAL A 400 1.15 -15.20 4.47
CA VAL A 400 1.49 -14.74 3.11
C VAL A 400 2.81 -15.33 2.61
N HIS A 401 2.86 -15.63 1.31
CA HIS A 401 4.05 -16.17 0.65
C HIS A 401 4.10 -15.69 -0.81
N PRO A 402 5.29 -15.48 -1.42
CA PRO A 402 5.41 -15.04 -2.82
C PRO A 402 4.66 -15.93 -3.81
N ASN A 403 4.65 -17.24 -3.55
CA ASN A 403 4.03 -18.24 -4.41
C ASN A 403 2.51 -18.36 -4.23
N LYS A 404 1.91 -17.75 -3.19
CA LYS A 404 0.46 -17.82 -2.95
C LYS A 404 -0.25 -16.73 -3.74
N SER A 405 -1.33 -17.07 -4.42
CA SER A 405 -2.29 -16.12 -4.99
C SER A 405 -3.11 -15.42 -3.90
N ALA A 406 -3.89 -14.40 -4.28
CA ALA A 406 -4.83 -13.81 -3.32
C ALA A 406 -5.81 -14.87 -2.82
N SER A 407 -6.36 -15.71 -3.70
CA SER A 407 -7.29 -16.79 -3.32
C SER A 407 -6.68 -17.83 -2.37
N ASP A 408 -5.36 -18.03 -2.36
CA ASP A 408 -4.69 -19.05 -1.52
C ASP A 408 -4.44 -18.60 -0.08
N VAL A 409 -4.71 -17.34 0.24
CA VAL A 409 -4.55 -16.81 1.60
C VAL A 409 -5.94 -16.64 2.21
N HIS A 410 -6.19 -17.30 3.33
CA HIS A 410 -7.44 -17.24 4.08
C HIS A 410 -7.20 -16.62 5.45
N LEU A 411 -8.14 -15.79 5.89
CA LEU A 411 -8.16 -15.20 7.22
C LEU A 411 -9.53 -15.48 7.81
N ASP A 412 -9.59 -16.33 8.83
CA ASP A 412 -10.84 -16.61 9.53
C ASP A 412 -11.34 -15.36 10.26
N PHE A 413 -12.66 -15.25 10.40
CA PHE A 413 -13.27 -14.12 11.12
C PHE A 413 -12.85 -14.08 12.59
N ASP A 414 -12.80 -15.24 13.24
CA ASP A 414 -12.38 -15.40 14.64
C ASP A 414 -10.88 -15.71 14.75
N TRP A 415 -10.09 -15.34 13.73
CA TRP A 415 -8.66 -15.54 13.79
C TRP A 415 -8.03 -14.65 14.87
N GLU A 416 -7.27 -15.29 15.75
CA GLU A 416 -6.46 -14.61 16.76
C GLU A 416 -4.98 -14.79 16.46
N ALA A 417 -4.21 -13.74 16.69
CA ALA A 417 -2.78 -13.79 16.51
C ALA A 417 -2.15 -14.72 17.55
N SER A 418 -1.31 -15.64 17.09
CA SER A 418 -0.48 -16.45 17.99
C SER A 418 0.44 -15.58 18.84
N GLU A 419 0.87 -16.13 19.98
CA GLU A 419 1.91 -15.52 20.79
C GLU A 419 3.18 -15.27 19.95
N LEU A 420 3.85 -14.16 20.25
CA LEU A 420 5.11 -13.84 19.58
C LEU A 420 6.19 -14.81 20.02
N ASP A 421 6.98 -15.34 19.07
CA ASP A 421 8.17 -16.10 19.45
C ASP A 421 9.08 -15.29 20.38
N ASP A 422 9.80 -16.01 21.24
CA ASP A 422 10.72 -15.46 22.22
C ASP A 422 11.81 -14.58 21.58
N ILE A 423 12.25 -13.59 22.36
CA ILE A 423 13.43 -12.77 22.02
C ILE A 423 14.67 -13.67 22.07
N ILE A 424 15.44 -13.67 21.00
CA ILE A 424 16.62 -14.52 20.89
C ILE A 424 17.83 -13.81 21.50
N THR A 425 18.61 -14.57 22.27
CA THR A 425 19.94 -14.18 22.74
C THR A 425 20.90 -15.32 22.44
N SER A 426 21.69 -15.20 21.37
CA SER A 426 22.60 -16.25 20.92
C SER A 426 23.95 -16.21 21.64
N TRP A 427 24.33 -15.06 22.23
CA TRP A 427 25.66 -14.87 22.81
C TRP A 427 25.57 -14.70 24.33
N GLU A 428 26.32 -15.52 25.05
CA GLU A 428 26.32 -15.50 26.53
C GLU A 428 26.82 -14.16 27.09
N GLN A 429 27.80 -13.55 26.42
CA GLN A 429 28.31 -12.22 26.75
C GLN A 429 27.22 -11.15 26.73
N SER A 430 26.18 -11.28 25.89
CA SER A 430 25.05 -10.35 25.88
C SER A 430 24.20 -10.37 27.15
N LYS A 431 24.41 -11.36 28.04
CA LYS A 431 23.75 -11.47 29.35
C LYS A 431 24.51 -10.75 30.47
N GLN A 432 25.76 -10.35 30.24
CA GLN A 432 26.54 -9.59 31.22
C GLN A 432 26.05 -8.12 31.30
N PRO A 433 26.34 -7.37 32.37
CA PRO A 433 26.08 -5.93 32.42
C PRO A 433 26.70 -5.19 31.22
N LEU A 434 25.96 -4.24 30.64
CA LEU A 434 26.36 -3.52 29.43
C LEU A 434 27.73 -2.83 29.57
N ASP A 435 28.06 -2.31 30.76
CA ASP A 435 29.35 -1.67 31.02
C ASP A 435 30.53 -2.64 30.89
N LEU A 436 30.35 -3.90 31.29
CA LEU A 436 31.35 -4.95 31.11
C LEU A 436 31.46 -5.36 29.64
N GLN A 437 30.32 -5.45 28.94
CA GLN A 437 30.32 -5.71 27.49
C GLN A 437 31.05 -4.59 26.72
N LEU A 438 30.82 -3.33 27.09
CA LEU A 438 31.48 -2.17 26.47
C LEU A 438 32.97 -2.09 26.81
N ALA A 439 33.36 -2.45 28.03
CA ALA A 439 34.76 -2.56 28.40
C ALA A 439 35.49 -3.65 27.58
N GLN A 440 34.81 -4.77 27.30
CA GLN A 440 35.35 -5.85 26.47
C GLN A 440 35.38 -5.50 24.98
N SER A 441 34.41 -4.72 24.47
CA SER A 441 34.34 -4.34 23.04
C SER A 441 35.27 -3.19 22.64
N THR A 442 35.89 -2.51 23.60
CA THR A 442 36.77 -1.35 23.38
C THR A 442 38.26 -1.66 23.53
N ILE A 443 38.62 -2.95 23.62
CA ILE A 443 40.02 -3.37 23.70
C ILE A 443 40.74 -2.93 22.42
N ASN A 444 41.67 -1.99 22.60
CA ASN A 444 42.51 -1.50 21.52
C ASN A 444 43.54 -2.58 21.18
N VAL A 445 43.45 -3.12 19.97
CA VAL A 445 44.33 -4.18 19.49
C VAL A 445 45.38 -3.53 18.59
N PRO A 446 46.64 -3.41 19.02
CA PRO A 446 47.67 -2.82 18.18
C PRO A 446 47.89 -3.68 16.93
N ILE A 447 47.70 -3.05 15.77
CA ILE A 447 47.88 -3.70 14.46
C ILE A 447 49.29 -3.37 13.93
N CYS A 448 50.06 -4.39 13.58
CA CYS A 448 51.38 -4.25 13.00
C CYS A 448 51.29 -3.89 11.51
N LEU A 449 51.94 -2.80 11.09
CA LEU A 449 51.97 -2.34 9.69
C LEU A 449 52.61 -3.35 8.73
N ALA A 450 53.62 -4.10 9.19
CA ALA A 450 54.34 -5.06 8.36
C ALA A 450 53.45 -6.25 7.98
N THR A 451 52.58 -6.70 8.90
CA THR A 451 51.75 -7.91 8.72
C THR A 451 50.29 -7.62 8.45
N CYS A 452 49.85 -6.39 8.76
CA CYS A 452 48.45 -5.98 8.78
C CYS A 452 47.57 -6.83 9.72
N ARG A 453 48.18 -7.43 10.74
CA ARG A 453 47.54 -8.28 11.77
C ARG A 453 47.82 -7.68 13.16
N PRO A 454 47.18 -8.16 14.23
CA PRO A 454 47.63 -7.83 15.59
C PRO A 454 49.12 -8.16 15.76
N TYR A 455 49.79 -7.71 16.81
CA TYR A 455 51.13 -8.24 17.13
C TYR A 455 51.04 -9.70 17.59
N ALA A 456 52.02 -10.55 17.25
CA ALA A 456 52.01 -11.97 17.62
C ALA A 456 52.00 -12.15 19.15
N GLU A 457 52.72 -11.28 19.85
CA GLU A 457 52.79 -11.19 21.30
C GLU A 457 52.35 -9.79 21.76
N ILE A 458 51.50 -9.74 22.79
CA ILE A 458 51.11 -8.52 23.51
C ILE A 458 51.40 -8.79 24.98
N ASP A 459 52.25 -7.97 25.61
CA ASP A 459 52.66 -8.11 27.01
C ASP A 459 53.14 -9.53 27.37
N GLN A 460 53.98 -10.12 26.51
CA GLN A 460 54.54 -11.49 26.65
C GLN A 460 53.50 -12.63 26.58
N LYS A 461 52.24 -12.32 26.25
CA LYS A 461 51.21 -13.33 25.98
C LYS A 461 50.93 -13.40 24.49
N SER A 462 50.55 -14.59 24.01
CA SER A 462 50.06 -14.68 22.63
C SER A 462 48.77 -13.86 22.50
N TRP A 463 48.52 -13.28 21.32
CA TRP A 463 47.25 -12.61 21.05
C TRP A 463 46.03 -13.48 21.39
N ARG A 464 46.13 -14.78 21.15
CA ARG A 464 45.05 -15.72 21.46
C ARG A 464 44.77 -15.80 22.96
N ASP A 465 45.82 -15.84 23.78
CA ASP A 465 45.69 -15.91 25.24
C ASP A 465 45.19 -14.58 25.80
N ALA A 466 45.66 -13.45 25.24
CA ALA A 466 45.17 -12.13 25.60
C ALA A 466 43.67 -11.98 25.29
N ALA A 467 43.21 -12.44 24.12
CA ALA A 467 41.81 -12.46 23.75
C ALA A 467 40.99 -13.42 24.62
N SER A 468 41.46 -14.65 24.86
CA SER A 468 40.77 -15.60 25.75
C SER A 468 40.62 -15.05 27.17
N ALA A 469 41.65 -14.41 27.71
CA ALA A 469 41.59 -13.78 29.02
C ALA A 469 40.60 -12.60 29.07
N ALA A 470 40.51 -11.81 28.00
CA ALA A 470 39.59 -10.68 27.91
C ALA A 470 38.11 -11.10 27.83
N TYR A 471 37.81 -12.20 27.13
CA TYR A 471 36.46 -12.71 26.95
C TYR A 471 36.08 -13.83 27.92
N GLU A 472 36.93 -14.18 28.89
CA GLU A 472 36.70 -15.27 29.85
C GLU A 472 36.27 -16.59 29.18
N ASP A 473 36.94 -16.94 28.07
CA ASP A 473 36.62 -18.08 27.21
C ASP A 473 35.20 -18.10 26.59
N LEU A 474 34.46 -16.99 26.68
CA LEU A 474 33.19 -16.83 25.97
C LEU A 474 33.41 -16.74 24.46
N PRO A 475 32.46 -17.23 23.64
CA PRO A 475 32.51 -17.05 22.20
C PRO A 475 32.50 -15.56 21.86
N TYR A 476 33.44 -15.10 21.03
CA TYR A 476 33.50 -13.71 20.55
C TYR A 476 33.59 -13.62 19.03
N VAL A 477 33.27 -12.44 18.48
CA VAL A 477 33.42 -12.16 17.06
C VAL A 477 34.84 -11.64 16.81
N ASN A 478 35.64 -12.40 16.04
CA ASN A 478 37.00 -11.97 15.72
C ASN A 478 36.97 -10.90 14.61
N GLY A 479 36.83 -9.62 15.02
CA GLY A 479 36.77 -8.46 14.13
C GLY A 479 37.92 -8.41 13.12
N THR A 480 39.17 -8.52 13.59
CA THR A 480 40.36 -8.43 12.74
C THR A 480 40.40 -9.51 11.66
N LYS A 481 39.99 -10.74 11.98
CA LYS A 481 39.87 -11.82 10.99
C LYS A 481 38.89 -11.41 9.89
N TYR A 482 37.71 -10.89 10.26
CA TYR A 482 36.70 -10.49 9.28
C TYR A 482 37.11 -9.25 8.48
N PHE A 483 37.79 -8.27 9.09
CA PHE A 483 38.38 -7.13 8.40
C PHE A 483 39.36 -7.59 7.32
N GLY A 484 40.35 -8.42 7.68
CA GLY A 484 41.33 -8.91 6.70
C GLY A 484 40.72 -9.80 5.62
N MET A 485 39.72 -10.64 5.97
CA MET A 485 38.95 -11.40 4.99
C MET A 485 38.17 -10.51 4.02
N PHE A 486 37.60 -9.39 4.50
CA PHE A 486 36.90 -8.42 3.67
C PHE A 486 37.86 -7.81 2.64
N VAL A 487 38.96 -7.21 3.10
CA VAL A 487 39.93 -6.54 2.22
C VAL A 487 40.52 -7.54 1.22
N ASN A 488 40.83 -8.76 1.66
CA ASN A 488 41.28 -9.83 0.77
C ASN A 488 40.26 -10.20 -0.32
N LYS A 489 38.96 -10.17 -0.01
CA LYS A 489 37.91 -10.52 -0.97
C LYS A 489 37.63 -9.38 -1.96
N PHE A 490 37.55 -8.14 -1.48
CA PHE A 490 37.05 -7.01 -2.27
C PHE A 490 38.11 -6.03 -2.75
N ASN A 491 39.33 -6.11 -2.19
CA ASN A 491 40.45 -5.25 -2.53
C ASN A 491 40.16 -3.74 -2.31
N PHE A 492 39.38 -3.42 -1.27
CA PHE A 492 39.21 -2.08 -0.69
C PHE A 492 38.86 -2.20 0.80
N TYR A 493 39.00 -1.11 1.55
CA TYR A 493 38.71 -1.07 2.99
C TYR A 493 37.20 -0.90 3.26
N PRO A 494 36.61 -1.69 4.17
CA PRO A 494 35.18 -1.62 4.46
C PRO A 494 34.81 -0.34 5.22
N SER A 495 33.60 0.16 4.98
CA SER A 495 32.88 1.00 5.95
C SER A 495 32.31 0.16 7.10
N GLU A 496 31.84 0.82 8.17
CA GLU A 496 31.19 0.18 9.33
C GLU A 496 30.08 -0.79 8.91
N GLN A 497 29.16 -0.34 8.05
CA GLN A 497 28.00 -1.14 7.65
C GLN A 497 28.39 -2.32 6.76
N GLU A 498 29.40 -2.15 5.91
CA GLU A 498 29.90 -3.22 5.05
C GLU A 498 30.61 -4.31 5.84
N LEU A 499 31.42 -3.93 6.84
CA LEU A 499 32.08 -4.89 7.72
C LEU A 499 31.06 -5.64 8.58
N LEU A 500 30.09 -4.94 9.17
CA LEU A 500 29.03 -5.57 9.96
C LEU A 500 28.19 -6.54 9.11
N SER A 501 27.78 -6.12 7.91
CA SER A 501 27.04 -6.99 6.99
C SER A 501 27.86 -8.19 6.55
N PHE A 502 29.17 -7.99 6.31
CA PHE A 502 30.09 -9.08 5.98
C PHE A 502 30.19 -10.09 7.13
N ILE A 503 30.38 -9.63 8.37
CA ILE A 503 30.40 -10.47 9.57
C ILE A 503 29.10 -11.28 9.67
N TRP A 504 27.95 -10.62 9.57
CA TRP A 504 26.64 -11.26 9.62
C TRP A 504 26.53 -12.43 8.63
N ASN A 505 26.79 -12.18 7.35
CA ASN A 505 26.66 -13.19 6.29
C ASN A 505 27.51 -14.44 6.55
N ARG A 506 28.66 -14.31 7.23
CA ARG A 506 29.55 -15.43 7.53
C ARG A 506 29.12 -16.17 8.79
N GLN A 507 28.57 -15.45 9.76
CA GLN A 507 28.08 -16.04 11.00
C GLN A 507 26.75 -16.77 10.78
N SER A 508 25.85 -16.21 9.97
CA SER A 508 24.57 -16.82 9.60
C SER A 508 24.71 -17.96 8.59
N GLY A 509 25.87 -18.10 7.93
CA GLY A 509 26.14 -19.14 6.93
C GLY A 509 26.86 -20.40 7.47
N LYS A 510 27.15 -20.46 8.78
CA LYS A 510 27.80 -21.63 9.40
C LYS A 510 26.86 -22.83 9.47
N SER A 511 27.42 -24.03 9.65
CA SER A 511 26.65 -25.28 9.86
C SER A 511 25.73 -25.22 11.08
N LEU A 512 26.14 -24.47 12.10
CA LEU A 512 25.32 -24.03 13.24
C LEU A 512 25.18 -22.50 13.14
N PRO A 513 24.19 -22.00 12.39
CA PRO A 513 24.05 -20.58 12.16
C PRO A 513 23.56 -19.89 13.43
N VAL A 514 24.27 -18.84 13.85
CA VAL A 514 23.74 -17.94 14.88
C VAL A 514 22.59 -17.13 14.30
N GLN A 515 21.55 -16.92 15.10
CA GLN A 515 20.36 -16.16 14.67
C GLN A 515 20.49 -14.67 14.93
N THR A 516 21.45 -14.27 15.77
CA THR A 516 21.72 -12.90 16.20
C THR A 516 23.24 -12.70 16.38
N LEU A 517 23.69 -11.44 16.38
CA LEU A 517 25.04 -11.02 16.81
C LEU A 517 24.99 -10.42 18.22
N PRO A 518 26.14 -10.27 18.91
CA PRO A 518 26.18 -9.60 20.20
C PRO A 518 25.61 -8.19 20.14
N THR A 519 25.04 -7.73 21.25
CA THR A 519 24.45 -6.39 21.39
C THR A 519 25.44 -5.26 21.09
N THR A 520 26.73 -5.50 21.32
CA THR A 520 27.90 -4.60 21.19
C THR A 520 28.61 -4.67 19.85
N ILE A 521 28.13 -5.49 18.90
CA ILE A 521 28.87 -5.75 17.65
C ILE A 521 29.12 -4.48 16.83
N PHE A 522 28.27 -3.47 16.97
CA PHE A 522 28.44 -2.21 16.25
C PHE A 522 29.66 -1.46 16.80
N GLU A 523 29.76 -1.35 18.12
CA GLU A 523 30.91 -0.77 18.82
C GLU A 523 32.19 -1.58 18.54
N GLU A 524 32.11 -2.92 18.52
CA GLU A 524 33.23 -3.80 18.15
C GLU A 524 33.72 -3.52 16.72
N VAL A 525 32.81 -3.33 15.76
CA VAL A 525 33.15 -2.98 14.38
C VAL A 525 33.82 -1.61 14.29
N GLN A 526 33.34 -0.62 15.05
CA GLN A 526 33.95 0.71 15.10
C GLN A 526 35.36 0.66 15.71
N THR A 527 35.52 -0.07 16.81
CA THR A 527 36.84 -0.32 17.43
C THR A 527 37.77 -1.01 16.44
N GLU A 528 37.29 -2.00 15.70
CA GLU A 528 38.10 -2.72 14.72
C GLU A 528 38.61 -1.80 13.58
N LEU A 529 37.75 -0.93 13.06
CA LEU A 529 38.14 0.05 12.05
C LEU A 529 39.14 1.06 12.60
N LYS A 530 38.98 1.47 13.86
CA LYS A 530 39.93 2.34 14.56
C LYS A 530 41.29 1.66 14.77
N ASN A 531 41.30 0.39 15.17
CA ASN A 531 42.52 -0.41 15.31
C ASN A 531 43.29 -0.49 13.96
N HIS A 532 42.56 -0.50 12.85
CA HIS A 532 43.11 -0.50 11.48
C HIS A 532 43.28 0.90 10.86
N GLU A 533 43.06 2.00 11.60
CA GLU A 533 43.05 3.35 11.02
C GLU A 533 44.38 3.70 10.33
N GLN A 534 45.50 3.32 10.95
CA GLN A 534 46.82 3.57 10.38
C GLN A 534 47.05 2.76 9.09
N ILE A 535 46.64 1.49 9.08
CA ILE A 535 46.69 0.62 7.90
C ILE A 535 45.87 1.22 6.75
N ILE A 536 44.65 1.68 7.03
CA ILE A 536 43.74 2.28 6.05
C ILE A 536 44.35 3.54 5.42
N LYS A 537 45.12 4.32 6.19
CA LYS A 537 45.79 5.55 5.73
C LYS A 537 47.05 5.28 4.93
N GLU A 538 47.85 4.30 5.32
CA GLU A 538 49.24 4.15 4.84
C GLU A 538 49.45 3.03 3.81
N ILE A 539 48.55 2.04 3.74
CA ILE A 539 48.75 0.84 2.93
C ILE A 539 47.69 0.76 1.83
N ASP A 540 48.10 0.48 0.59
CA ASP A 540 47.16 0.19 -0.50
C ASP A 540 46.47 -1.16 -0.24
N PRO A 541 45.15 -1.31 -0.51
CA PRO A 541 44.46 -2.57 -0.30
C PRO A 541 45.14 -3.79 -0.93
N LYS A 542 45.78 -3.68 -2.12
CA LYS A 542 46.48 -4.82 -2.75
C LYS A 542 47.71 -5.23 -1.95
N GLU A 543 48.46 -4.25 -1.45
CA GLU A 543 49.61 -4.49 -0.60
C GLU A 543 49.19 -5.06 0.76
N PHE A 544 48.06 -4.59 1.32
CA PHE A 544 47.44 -5.22 2.48
C PHE A 544 47.17 -6.70 2.23
N VAL A 545 46.52 -7.05 1.10
CA VAL A 545 46.20 -8.45 0.78
C VAL A 545 47.46 -9.31 0.70
N LYS A 546 48.53 -8.77 0.09
CA LYS A 546 49.82 -9.45 0.00
C LYS A 546 50.40 -9.73 1.39
N ARG A 547 50.57 -8.69 2.22
CA ARG A 547 51.10 -8.80 3.60
C ARG A 547 50.24 -9.72 4.47
N TRP A 548 48.92 -9.63 4.35
CA TRP A 548 47.96 -10.45 5.09
C TRP A 548 48.12 -11.95 4.75
N LYS A 549 48.35 -12.29 3.47
CA LYS A 549 48.57 -13.68 3.04
C LYS A 549 49.94 -14.21 3.48
N GLU A 550 50.99 -13.41 3.31
CA GLU A 550 52.37 -13.79 3.67
C GLU A 550 52.52 -14.05 5.18
N SER A 551 51.82 -13.25 6.00
CA SER A 551 51.82 -13.33 7.47
C SER A 551 50.81 -14.33 8.06
N CYS A 552 50.20 -15.21 7.24
CA CYS A 552 49.20 -16.14 7.73
C CYS A 552 49.77 -17.18 8.71
N SER A 553 51.05 -17.55 8.56
CA SER A 553 51.75 -18.42 9.51
C SER A 553 52.36 -17.59 10.65
N VAL A 554 52.33 -18.14 11.88
CA VAL A 554 52.88 -17.47 13.07
C VAL A 554 54.37 -17.17 12.90
N LEU A 555 55.13 -18.10 12.31
CA LEU A 555 56.58 -17.93 12.06
C LEU A 555 56.87 -16.78 11.09
N ASN A 556 56.16 -16.70 9.96
CA ASN A 556 56.35 -15.61 9.01
C ASN A 556 55.95 -14.28 9.63
N ARG A 557 54.86 -14.26 10.41
CA ARG A 557 54.41 -13.07 11.12
C ARG A 557 55.49 -12.55 12.07
N ILE A 558 56.07 -13.39 12.92
CA ILE A 558 57.16 -12.99 13.83
C ILE A 558 58.38 -12.46 13.06
N GLN A 559 58.72 -13.07 11.91
CA GLN A 559 59.83 -12.59 11.07
C GLN A 559 59.54 -11.23 10.43
N MET A 560 58.29 -11.00 9.99
CA MET A 560 57.86 -9.73 9.40
C MET A 560 57.77 -8.63 10.46
N GLU A 561 57.34 -8.94 11.69
CA GLU A 561 57.27 -7.98 12.81
C GLU A 561 58.65 -7.48 13.27
N LYS A 562 59.73 -8.23 12.99
CA LYS A 562 61.12 -7.87 13.33
C LYS A 562 61.82 -6.98 12.31
N LYS A 563 61.21 -6.77 11.13
CA LYS A 563 61.74 -5.91 10.06
C LYS A 563 61.12 -4.54 10.16
#